data_AF-A0AAV3R477-F1
#
_entry.id   AF-A0AAV3R477-F1
#
_cell.length_a   1.000
_cell.length_b   1.000
_cell.length_c   1.000
_cell.angle_alpha   90.00
_cell.angle_beta   90.00
_cell.angle_gamma   90.00
#
_symmetry.space_group_name_H-M   'P 1'
#
loop_
_entity.id
_entity.type
_entity.pdbx_description
1 polymer ?
#
loop_
_entity_poly.entity_id
_entity_poly.type
_entity_poly.pdbx_seq_one_letter_code
_entity_poly.pdbx_strand_id
1 'polypeptide(L)'
;MANILLVLNISSLLPGKRVCAPSILKVGFSRVVQNFSTIKVTDNPADELVAVLNSNRTAHKSSALYSNPGLACIALQYIKAYQGDCGAVGGSDAKKPPDSQFAETFAPNCGVQVSSLSSITGRFLACQSKYPEPAEAFNHILIQDSKSLDILYSKNHTEVGAAVSGSDGGGPYFWCVLFSNGKANSSFALEGGEPKVSRPGCFSGANDVCSGANSWFHSIPLWLSAVAVVVTFACCF
;
A
#
# COMPACT_ATOMS: atom_id res chain seq x y z
N MET A 1 44.82 -1.67 4.13
CA MET A 1 45.74 -2.68 3.57
C MET A 1 45.15 -4.05 3.86
N ALA A 2 44.55 -4.68 2.85
CA ALA A 2 44.25 -6.10 2.79
C ALA A 2 43.72 -6.35 1.37
N ASN A 3 44.57 -6.93 0.52
CA ASN A 3 44.23 -7.39 -0.82
C ASN A 3 43.39 -8.66 -0.70
N ILE A 4 42.23 -8.71 -1.34
CA ILE A 4 41.52 -9.98 -1.58
C ILE A 4 41.37 -10.17 -3.09
N LEU A 5 42.10 -11.19 -3.54
CA LEU A 5 42.26 -11.72 -4.88
C LEU A 5 40.95 -12.36 -5.34
N LEU A 6 40.43 -12.01 -6.53
CA LEU A 6 39.41 -12.82 -7.19
C LEU A 6 40.05 -13.54 -8.37
N VAL A 7 40.28 -14.84 -8.15
CA VAL A 7 40.75 -15.81 -9.16
C VAL A 7 39.58 -16.11 -10.08
N LEU A 8 39.69 -15.73 -11.36
CA LEU A 8 38.79 -16.24 -12.39
C LEU A 8 39.29 -17.61 -12.85
N ASN A 9 38.47 -18.64 -12.60
CA ASN A 9 38.73 -20.01 -13.03
C ASN A 9 38.20 -20.20 -14.46
N ILE A 10 39.12 -20.24 -15.44
CA ILE A 10 38.84 -20.71 -16.80
C ILE A 10 39.94 -21.71 -17.14
N SER A 11 39.58 -22.99 -17.21
CA SER A 11 40.36 -24.05 -17.87
C SER A 11 39.44 -25.25 -18.12
N SER A 12 39.21 -25.62 -19.37
CA SER A 12 39.95 -26.69 -20.07
C SER A 12 39.50 -26.69 -21.55
N LEU A 13 40.29 -26.92 -22.61
CA LEU A 13 41.62 -27.47 -22.82
C LEU A 13 42.24 -26.89 -24.13
N LEU A 14 43.58 -26.91 -24.18
CA LEU A 14 44.63 -26.44 -25.13
C LEU A 14 44.57 -26.93 -26.61
N PRO A 15 45.53 -26.58 -27.53
CA PRO A 15 46.65 -25.60 -27.47
C PRO A 15 46.79 -24.66 -28.70
N GLY A 16 47.38 -23.45 -28.51
CA GLY A 16 47.93 -22.68 -29.63
C GLY A 16 48.28 -21.20 -29.39
N LYS A 17 49.45 -20.94 -28.79
CA LYS A 17 50.36 -19.75 -28.92
C LYS A 17 49.83 -18.28 -28.90
N ARG A 18 50.51 -17.51 -28.04
CA ARG A 18 50.96 -16.07 -28.10
C ARG A 18 50.13 -14.96 -27.42
N VAL A 19 50.68 -14.56 -26.27
CA VAL A 19 50.85 -13.25 -25.60
C VAL A 19 50.39 -11.97 -26.34
N CYS A 20 49.68 -11.07 -25.64
CA CYS A 20 49.85 -9.61 -25.63
C CYS A 20 49.32 -8.98 -24.31
N ALA A 21 50.02 -7.95 -23.81
CA ALA A 21 49.88 -7.31 -22.50
C ALA A 21 48.63 -6.42 -22.32
N PRO A 22 48.16 -6.12 -21.09
CA PRO A 22 46.98 -5.29 -20.86
C PRO A 22 47.33 -3.80 -20.66
N SER A 23 46.55 -2.91 -21.28
CA SER A 23 46.51 -1.49 -20.93
C SER A 23 45.46 -1.26 -19.83
N ILE A 24 45.86 -0.59 -18.74
CA ILE A 24 44.99 -0.29 -17.59
C ILE A 24 44.13 0.94 -17.91
N LEU A 25 42.81 0.77 -18.01
CA LEU A 25 41.84 1.86 -18.09
C LEU A 25 41.42 2.25 -16.66
N LYS A 26 41.72 3.49 -16.23
CA LYS A 26 41.24 4.03 -14.95
C LYS A 26 39.80 4.52 -15.09
N VAL A 27 38.85 3.87 -14.41
CA VAL A 27 37.47 4.34 -14.27
C VAL A 27 37.32 5.00 -12.90
N GLY A 28 37.05 6.31 -12.89
CA GLY A 28 36.74 7.06 -11.67
C GLY A 28 35.30 6.82 -11.22
N PHE A 29 35.10 6.45 -9.95
CA PHE A 29 33.77 6.31 -9.36
C PHE A 29 33.30 7.67 -8.81
N SER A 30 32.28 8.24 -9.43
CA SER A 30 31.55 9.38 -8.87
C SER A 30 30.50 8.85 -7.89
N ARG A 31 30.41 9.46 -6.69
CA ARG A 31 29.42 9.11 -5.68
C ARG A 31 28.03 9.53 -6.16
N VAL A 32 27.16 8.56 -6.47
CA VAL A 32 25.73 8.82 -6.63
C VAL A 32 25.13 8.92 -5.23
N VAL A 33 24.74 10.13 -4.84
CA VAL A 33 23.90 10.35 -3.66
C VAL A 33 22.49 9.94 -4.05
N GLN A 34 22.00 8.80 -3.54
CA GLN A 34 20.61 8.40 -3.73
C GLN A 34 19.71 9.28 -2.87
N ASN A 35 19.02 10.23 -3.51
CA ASN A 35 17.87 10.90 -2.91
C ASN A 35 16.73 9.87 -2.81
N PHE A 36 16.29 9.58 -1.58
CA PHE A 36 15.07 8.82 -1.33
C PHE A 36 13.87 9.72 -1.64
N SER A 37 13.45 9.74 -2.91
CA SER A 37 12.14 10.26 -3.29
C SER A 37 11.11 9.15 -3.10
N THR A 38 10.20 9.33 -2.15
CA THR A 38 9.02 8.48 -1.97
C THR A 38 8.29 8.40 -3.31
N ILE A 39 8.27 7.21 -3.93
CA ILE A 39 7.46 6.97 -5.12
C ILE A 39 6.00 7.04 -4.66
N LYS A 40 5.34 8.18 -4.88
CA LYS A 40 3.89 8.26 -4.74
C LYS A 40 3.30 7.37 -5.82
N VAL A 41 2.76 6.22 -5.43
CA VAL A 41 1.82 5.51 -6.29
C VAL A 41 0.58 6.38 -6.36
N THR A 42 0.33 6.97 -7.52
CA THR A 42 -0.78 7.93 -7.74
C THR A 42 -2.14 7.26 -7.86
N ASP A 43 -2.19 5.93 -7.82
CA ASP A 43 -3.35 5.13 -8.21
C ASP A 43 -3.93 4.38 -6.99
N ASN A 44 -3.98 5.05 -5.83
CA ASN A 44 -4.60 4.53 -4.61
C ASN A 44 -5.66 5.52 -4.09
N PRO A 45 -6.96 5.20 -4.21
CA PRO A 45 -8.03 6.07 -3.76
C PRO A 45 -7.98 6.42 -2.26
N ALA A 46 -7.40 5.54 -1.43
CA ALA A 46 -7.20 5.83 -0.01
C ALA A 46 -6.12 6.90 0.21
N ASP A 47 -5.05 6.93 -0.60
CA ASP A 47 -4.04 7.98 -0.57
C ASP A 47 -4.60 9.31 -1.08
N GLU A 48 -5.42 9.27 -2.14
CA GLU A 48 -6.13 10.44 -2.65
C GLU A 48 -7.07 11.03 -1.59
N LEU A 49 -7.83 10.20 -0.88
CA LEU A 49 -8.71 10.66 0.19
C LEU A 49 -7.93 11.35 1.31
N VAL A 50 -6.79 10.79 1.73
CA VAL A 50 -5.91 11.44 2.72
C VAL A 50 -5.36 12.77 2.20
N ALA A 51 -5.03 12.87 0.92
CA ALA A 51 -4.57 14.10 0.30
C ALA A 51 -5.67 15.19 0.32
N VAL A 52 -6.90 14.86 -0.08
CA VAL A 52 -8.06 15.76 -0.03
C VAL A 52 -8.30 16.24 1.40
N LEU A 53 -8.30 15.31 2.36
CA LEU A 53 -8.51 15.60 3.78
C LEU A 53 -7.46 16.56 4.33
N ASN A 54 -6.17 16.32 4.05
CA ASN A 54 -5.09 17.18 4.53
C ASN A 54 -5.08 18.55 3.82
N SER A 55 -5.42 18.59 2.53
CA SER A 55 -5.59 19.86 1.81
C SER A 55 -6.70 20.70 2.44
N ASN A 56 -7.82 20.08 2.82
CA ASN A 56 -8.92 20.77 3.47
C ASN A 56 -8.53 21.27 4.88
N ARG A 57 -7.88 20.42 5.70
CA ARG A 57 -7.37 20.82 7.03
C ARG A 57 -6.43 22.02 6.95
N THR A 58 -5.48 21.99 6.03
CA THR A 58 -4.49 23.08 5.86
C THR A 58 -5.13 24.36 5.33
N ALA A 59 -6.11 24.28 4.44
CA ALA A 59 -6.93 25.43 4.03
C ALA A 59 -7.67 26.06 5.23
N HIS A 60 -8.05 25.25 6.23
CA HIS A 60 -8.64 25.68 7.49
C HIS A 60 -7.62 25.97 8.60
N LYS A 61 -6.34 26.18 8.26
CA LYS A 61 -5.24 26.51 9.21
C LYS A 61 -4.97 25.44 10.27
N SER A 62 -5.42 24.21 10.06
CA SER A 62 -5.06 23.04 10.86
C SER A 62 -3.84 22.34 10.26
N SER A 63 -3.03 21.70 11.09
CA SER A 63 -1.87 20.94 10.61
C SER A 63 -2.31 19.73 9.79
N ALA A 64 -1.55 19.45 8.71
CA ALA A 64 -1.66 18.17 8.01
C ALA A 64 -1.29 17.02 8.95
N LEU A 65 -1.99 15.90 8.81
CA LEU A 65 -1.79 14.69 9.58
C LEU A 65 -0.82 13.75 8.89
N TYR A 66 -0.01 13.05 9.67
CA TYR A 66 0.88 12.01 9.17
C TYR A 66 0.05 10.81 8.67
N SER A 67 0.24 10.39 7.42
CA SER A 67 -0.39 9.18 6.90
C SER A 67 0.34 7.96 7.46
N ASN A 68 -0.32 7.22 8.37
CA ASN A 68 0.26 6.06 9.03
C ASN A 68 -0.27 4.76 8.38
N PRO A 69 0.58 3.95 7.72
CA PRO A 69 0.15 2.74 7.02
C PRO A 69 -0.38 1.65 7.95
N GLY A 70 0.12 1.54 9.19
CA GLY A 70 -0.40 0.60 10.18
C GLY A 70 -1.81 0.96 10.62
N LEU A 71 -2.07 2.25 10.87
CA LEU A 71 -3.40 2.77 11.17
C LEU A 71 -4.35 2.59 9.98
N ALA A 72 -3.87 2.82 8.77
CA ALA A 72 -4.64 2.65 7.55
C ALA A 72 -5.03 1.18 7.28
N CYS A 73 -4.12 0.23 7.49
CA CYS A 73 -4.47 -1.19 7.43
C CYS A 73 -5.53 -1.57 8.49
N ILE A 74 -5.41 -1.03 9.72
CA ILE A 74 -6.42 -1.24 10.76
C ILE A 74 -7.79 -0.69 10.32
N ALA A 75 -7.84 0.46 9.63
CA ALA A 75 -9.07 0.99 9.05
C ALA A 75 -9.68 0.01 8.03
N LEU A 76 -8.86 -0.70 7.24
CA LEU A 76 -9.33 -1.73 6.31
C LEU A 76 -9.89 -2.96 7.05
N GLN A 77 -9.26 -3.40 8.13
CA GLN A 77 -9.80 -4.48 8.97
C GLN A 77 -11.12 -4.06 9.64
N TYR A 78 -11.22 -2.80 10.06
CA TYR A 78 -12.41 -2.24 10.69
C TYR A 78 -13.62 -2.30 9.75
N ILE A 79 -13.49 -1.93 8.48
CA ILE A 79 -14.59 -2.04 7.51
C ILE A 79 -14.91 -3.48 7.14
N LYS A 80 -13.91 -4.38 7.11
CA LYS A 80 -14.15 -5.82 6.89
C LYS A 80 -15.00 -6.46 7.99
N ALA A 81 -14.97 -5.94 9.21
CA ALA A 81 -15.81 -6.42 10.31
C ALA A 81 -17.32 -6.21 10.08
N TYR A 82 -17.69 -5.33 9.14
CA TYR A 82 -19.07 -5.13 8.70
C TYR A 82 -19.52 -6.15 7.64
N GLN A 83 -18.61 -6.95 7.09
CA GLN A 83 -18.92 -8.04 6.16
C GLN A 83 -19.74 -7.62 4.92
N GLY A 84 -19.62 -6.36 4.50
CA GLY A 84 -20.38 -5.84 3.35
C GLY A 84 -21.78 -5.31 3.69
N ASP A 85 -22.18 -5.25 4.95
CA ASP A 85 -23.50 -4.74 5.33
C ASP A 85 -23.50 -3.22 5.58
N CYS A 86 -24.04 -2.43 4.63
CA CYS A 86 -24.22 -0.99 4.81
C CYS A 86 -25.23 -0.65 5.91
N GLY A 87 -26.23 -1.50 6.17
CA GLY A 87 -27.23 -1.27 7.22
C GLY A 87 -26.61 -1.31 8.62
N ALA A 88 -25.48 -1.99 8.76
CA ALA A 88 -24.73 -2.05 10.00
C ALA A 88 -23.87 -0.79 10.25
N VAL A 89 -23.64 0.09 9.27
CA VAL A 89 -22.72 1.25 9.41
C VAL A 89 -23.40 2.48 10.03
N GLY A 90 -24.69 2.68 9.78
CA GLY A 90 -25.43 3.88 10.19
C GLY A 90 -26.87 3.59 10.60
N GLY A 91 -27.48 4.52 11.33
CA GLY A 91 -28.83 4.39 11.88
C GLY A 91 -28.87 4.00 13.36
N SER A 92 -30.07 3.76 13.89
CA SER A 92 -30.30 3.40 15.31
C SER A 92 -29.65 2.08 15.71
N ASP A 93 -29.53 1.15 14.76
CA ASP A 93 -29.03 -0.22 14.96
C ASP A 93 -27.61 -0.40 14.39
N ALA A 94 -26.90 0.72 14.17
CA ALA A 94 -25.54 0.69 13.65
C ALA A 94 -24.62 -0.16 14.54
N LYS A 95 -24.01 -1.18 13.96
CA LYS A 95 -22.98 -1.98 14.59
C LYS A 95 -21.69 -1.17 14.63
N LYS A 96 -21.11 -1.03 15.82
CA LYS A 96 -19.76 -0.51 15.99
C LYS A 96 -18.88 -1.67 16.44
N PRO A 97 -17.90 -2.13 15.64
CA PRO A 97 -16.88 -3.05 16.13
C PRO A 97 -16.33 -2.53 17.46
N PRO A 98 -16.30 -3.37 18.51
CA PRO A 98 -15.86 -2.95 19.83
C PRO A 98 -14.40 -2.51 19.78
N ASP A 99 -14.05 -1.49 20.57
CA ASP A 99 -12.71 -0.92 20.54
C ASP A 99 -11.63 -1.94 20.99
N SER A 100 -12.00 -3.04 21.67
CA SER A 100 -11.07 -4.15 21.98
C SER A 100 -10.52 -4.85 20.73
N GLN A 101 -11.31 -4.91 19.65
CA GLN A 101 -10.89 -5.57 18.39
C GLN A 101 -9.72 -4.86 17.72
N PHE A 102 -9.45 -3.59 18.03
CA PHE A 102 -8.24 -2.91 17.54
C PHE A 102 -6.98 -3.67 17.96
N ALA A 103 -6.89 -4.07 19.24
CA ALA A 103 -5.76 -4.80 19.78
C ALA A 103 -5.85 -6.32 19.53
N GLU A 104 -7.05 -6.89 19.65
CA GLU A 104 -7.24 -8.34 19.65
C GLU A 104 -7.26 -8.95 18.24
N THR A 105 -7.61 -8.17 17.22
CA THR A 105 -7.87 -8.71 15.87
C THR A 105 -7.26 -7.84 14.77
N PHE A 106 -7.57 -6.55 14.73
CA PHE A 106 -7.22 -5.69 13.59
C PHE A 106 -5.72 -5.44 13.49
N ALA A 107 -5.06 -5.08 14.60
CA ALA A 107 -3.63 -4.83 14.61
C ALA A 107 -2.79 -6.09 14.27
N PRO A 108 -3.02 -7.27 14.89
CA PRO A 108 -2.32 -8.50 14.52
C PRO A 108 -2.48 -8.87 13.03
N ASN A 109 -3.69 -8.70 12.47
CA ASN A 109 -3.96 -8.98 11.06
C ASN A 109 -3.18 -8.05 10.11
N CYS A 110 -2.81 -6.87 10.58
CA CYS A 110 -1.99 -5.90 9.86
C CYS A 110 -0.49 -6.05 10.11
N GLY A 111 -0.08 -6.95 11.01
CA GLY A 111 1.31 -7.01 11.48
C GLY A 111 1.71 -5.80 12.33
N VAL A 112 0.74 -5.08 12.89
CA VAL A 112 1.01 -3.98 13.81
C VAL A 112 1.28 -4.56 15.20
N GLN A 113 2.37 -4.13 15.82
CA GLN A 113 2.69 -4.51 17.19
C GLN A 113 1.64 -3.93 18.15
N VAL A 114 0.97 -4.78 18.92
CA VAL A 114 -0.10 -4.35 19.86
C VAL A 114 0.42 -3.32 20.87
N SER A 115 1.67 -3.45 21.30
CA SER A 115 2.34 -2.50 22.22
C SER A 115 2.57 -1.10 21.61
N SER A 116 2.47 -0.95 20.30
CA SER A 116 2.63 0.32 19.58
C SER A 116 1.31 1.04 19.28
N LEU A 117 0.17 0.46 19.69
CA LEU A 117 -1.13 1.06 19.46
C LEU A 117 -1.28 2.38 20.21
N SER A 118 -1.68 3.41 19.49
CA SER A 118 -2.06 4.70 20.06
C SER A 118 -3.58 4.86 20.06
N SER A 119 -4.08 5.77 20.88
CA SER A 119 -5.53 5.99 21.02
C SER A 119 -6.15 6.47 19.71
N ILE A 120 -7.22 5.80 19.30
CA ILE A 120 -8.08 6.26 18.21
C ILE A 120 -8.90 7.44 18.73
N THR A 121 -8.67 8.61 18.15
CA THR A 121 -9.25 9.88 18.62
C THR A 121 -10.43 10.36 17.78
N GLY A 122 -10.62 9.77 16.60
CA GLY A 122 -11.72 10.10 15.70
C GLY A 122 -11.90 9.00 14.65
N ARG A 123 -13.09 8.97 14.05
CA ARG A 123 -13.37 8.07 12.93
C ARG A 123 -14.40 8.68 12.00
N PHE A 124 -14.20 8.49 10.70
CA PHE A 124 -15.26 8.59 9.70
C PHE A 124 -15.50 7.22 9.09
N LEU A 125 -16.77 6.93 8.84
CA LEU A 125 -17.21 5.67 8.29
C LEU A 125 -18.38 5.93 7.36
N ALA A 126 -18.32 5.35 6.17
CA ALA A 126 -19.41 5.42 5.22
C ALA A 126 -19.51 4.14 4.40
N CYS A 127 -20.71 3.86 3.93
CA CYS A 127 -20.99 2.74 3.04
C CYS A 127 -21.93 3.22 1.93
N GLN A 128 -21.59 2.93 0.69
CA GLN A 128 -22.38 3.29 -0.47
C GLN A 128 -22.52 2.12 -1.44
N SER A 129 -23.68 2.01 -2.09
CA SER A 129 -23.90 0.99 -3.11
C SER A 129 -23.14 1.26 -4.41
N LYS A 130 -22.92 2.54 -4.73
CA LYS A 130 -22.10 3.01 -5.85
C LYS A 130 -20.76 3.51 -5.35
N TYR A 131 -19.71 3.35 -6.15
CA TYR A 131 -18.37 3.80 -5.80
C TYR A 131 -18.35 5.33 -5.84
N PRO A 132 -18.14 6.01 -4.70
CA PRO A 132 -17.91 7.45 -4.71
C PRO A 132 -16.42 7.71 -4.85
N GLU A 133 -16.05 8.60 -5.76
CA GLU A 133 -14.66 9.05 -5.90
C GLU A 133 -14.16 9.69 -4.60
N PRO A 134 -12.85 9.69 -4.29
CA PRO A 134 -12.31 10.19 -3.01
C PRO A 134 -12.79 11.58 -2.61
N ALA A 135 -12.86 12.53 -3.56
CA ALA A 135 -13.33 13.88 -3.31
C ALA A 135 -14.84 13.95 -3.02
N GLU A 136 -15.65 13.13 -3.69
CA GLU A 136 -17.08 12.99 -3.43
C GLU A 136 -17.32 12.34 -2.06
N ALA A 137 -16.60 11.24 -1.79
CA ALA A 137 -16.62 10.56 -0.50
C ALA A 137 -16.29 11.53 0.64
N PHE A 138 -15.28 12.38 0.47
CA PHE A 138 -14.95 13.41 1.44
C PHE A 138 -16.09 14.44 1.62
N ASN A 139 -16.50 15.14 0.57
CA ASN A 139 -17.38 16.32 0.67
C ASN A 139 -18.85 16.00 0.94
N HIS A 140 -19.36 14.86 0.48
CA HIS A 140 -20.79 14.58 0.49
C HIS A 140 -21.18 13.40 1.38
N ILE A 141 -20.20 12.58 1.79
CA ILE A 141 -20.48 11.31 2.46
C ILE A 141 -19.84 11.26 3.86
N LEU A 142 -18.54 11.55 3.97
CA LEU A 142 -17.82 11.47 5.24
C LEU A 142 -17.96 12.76 6.07
N ILE A 143 -17.97 13.92 5.41
CA ILE A 143 -18.07 15.24 6.06
C ILE A 143 -19.44 15.87 5.76
N GLN A 144 -20.45 15.52 6.56
CA GLN A 144 -21.85 15.93 6.29
C GLN A 144 -22.39 17.00 7.24
N ASP A 145 -21.85 17.09 8.46
CA ASP A 145 -22.42 17.93 9.52
C ASP A 145 -21.35 18.59 10.40
N SER A 146 -21.78 19.44 11.33
CA SER A 146 -20.87 20.14 12.26
C SER A 146 -20.04 19.18 13.11
N LYS A 147 -20.60 18.01 13.48
CA LYS A 147 -19.87 17.00 14.26
C LYS A 147 -18.73 16.39 13.46
N SER A 148 -18.93 16.16 12.17
CA SER A 148 -17.87 15.71 11.27
C SER A 148 -16.77 16.76 11.11
N LEU A 149 -17.11 18.06 11.11
CA LEU A 149 -16.13 19.15 11.10
C LEU A 149 -15.35 19.24 12.42
N ASP A 150 -16.02 19.03 13.57
CA ASP A 150 -15.36 19.01 14.89
C ASP A 150 -14.31 17.90 14.98
N ILE A 151 -14.61 16.71 14.42
CA ILE A 151 -13.65 15.62 14.29
C ILE A 151 -12.55 16.03 13.30
N LEU A 152 -12.91 16.45 12.09
CA LEU A 152 -11.98 16.75 11.01
C LEU A 152 -10.94 17.79 11.42
N TYR A 153 -11.31 18.82 12.19
CA TYR A 153 -10.41 19.91 12.57
C TYR A 153 -9.87 19.81 14.00
N SER A 154 -10.13 18.69 14.70
CA SER A 154 -9.58 18.46 16.03
C SER A 154 -8.05 18.56 16.03
N LYS A 155 -7.53 19.28 17.04
CA LYS A 155 -6.09 19.40 17.32
C LYS A 155 -5.52 18.18 18.04
N ASN A 156 -6.38 17.26 18.48
CA ASN A 156 -5.96 16.01 19.12
C ASN A 156 -5.44 14.99 18.08
N HIS A 157 -5.68 15.22 16.79
CA HIS A 157 -5.21 14.33 15.73
C HIS A 157 -3.78 14.69 15.32
N THR A 158 -2.91 13.69 15.27
CA THR A 158 -1.54 13.78 14.76
C THR A 158 -1.29 12.83 13.58
N GLU A 159 -2.06 11.74 13.50
CA GLU A 159 -1.98 10.77 12.40
C GLU A 159 -3.36 10.47 11.82
N VAL A 160 -3.35 10.02 10.57
CA VAL A 160 -4.53 9.58 9.82
C VAL A 160 -4.21 8.29 9.07
N GLY A 161 -5.18 7.39 9.00
CA GLY A 161 -5.15 6.24 8.11
C GLY A 161 -6.49 6.10 7.41
N ALA A 162 -6.49 5.96 6.10
CA ALA A 162 -7.70 5.76 5.32
C ALA A 162 -7.71 4.39 4.65
N ALA A 163 -8.89 3.81 4.51
CA ALA A 163 -9.10 2.58 3.77
C ALA A 163 -10.39 2.62 2.99
N VAL A 164 -10.40 1.86 1.89
CA VAL A 164 -11.56 1.61 1.06
C VAL A 164 -11.67 0.11 0.77
N SER A 165 -12.87 -0.45 0.91
CA SER A 165 -13.09 -1.83 0.48
C SER A 165 -13.13 -1.89 -1.06
N GLY A 166 -12.39 -2.83 -1.63
CA GLY A 166 -12.16 -2.98 -3.07
C GLY A 166 -13.38 -3.54 -3.79
N SER A 167 -13.43 -3.21 -5.08
CA SER A 167 -14.53 -3.32 -6.05
C SER A 167 -14.69 -4.71 -6.70
N ASP A 168 -14.22 -5.75 -6.05
CA ASP A 168 -13.96 -7.10 -6.59
C ASP A 168 -15.24 -7.86 -7.04
N GLY A 169 -16.43 -7.29 -6.85
CA GLY A 169 -17.70 -7.96 -7.16
C GLY A 169 -18.92 -7.03 -7.26
N GLY A 170 -18.71 -5.73 -7.48
CA GLY A 170 -19.76 -4.71 -7.29
C GLY A 170 -19.88 -4.31 -5.82
N GLY A 171 -20.52 -3.15 -5.57
CA GLY A 171 -20.66 -2.60 -4.22
C GLY A 171 -21.34 -3.57 -3.24
N PRO A 172 -21.29 -3.29 -1.94
CA PRO A 172 -21.07 -1.95 -1.38
C PRO A 172 -19.61 -1.54 -1.12
N TYR A 173 -19.37 -0.23 -1.23
CA TYR A 173 -18.09 0.44 -1.05
C TYR A 173 -18.03 1.11 0.32
N PHE A 174 -17.11 0.63 1.16
CA PHE A 174 -16.90 1.15 2.49
C PHE A 174 -15.70 2.07 2.48
N TRP A 175 -15.88 3.26 3.05
CA TRP A 175 -14.81 4.17 3.37
C TRP A 175 -14.63 4.23 4.86
N CYS A 176 -13.40 4.13 5.33
CA CYS A 176 -13.07 4.40 6.72
C CYS A 176 -11.84 5.29 6.81
N VAL A 177 -11.94 6.30 7.65
CA VAL A 177 -10.82 7.15 8.07
C VAL A 177 -10.71 7.03 9.57
N LEU A 178 -9.54 6.64 10.05
CA LEU A 178 -9.21 6.63 11.47
C LEU A 178 -8.20 7.74 11.78
N PHE A 179 -8.39 8.38 12.92
CA PHE A 179 -7.48 9.39 13.45
C PHE A 179 -6.86 8.90 14.75
N SER A 180 -5.58 9.18 14.96
CA SER A 180 -4.88 8.89 16.22
C SER A 180 -4.18 10.14 16.76
N ASN A 181 -3.82 10.10 18.04
CA ASN A 181 -2.87 11.02 18.65
C ASN A 181 -1.47 10.39 18.83
N GLY A 182 -1.14 9.43 17.97
CA GLY A 182 0.14 8.73 18.00
C GLY A 182 1.32 9.60 17.58
N LYS A 183 2.51 9.03 17.62
CA LYS A 183 3.75 9.69 17.19
C LYS A 183 4.29 8.99 15.96
N ALA A 184 4.40 9.76 14.87
CA ALA A 184 4.96 9.29 13.60
C ALA A 184 6.22 8.45 13.80
N ASN A 185 6.29 7.33 13.09
CA ASN A 185 7.37 6.31 13.13
C ASN A 185 7.49 5.51 14.44
N SER A 186 6.58 5.67 15.41
CA SER A 186 6.61 4.88 16.66
C SER A 186 5.26 4.29 17.04
N SER A 187 4.16 4.91 16.62
CA SER A 187 2.81 4.35 16.74
C SER A 187 2.46 3.48 15.54
N PHE A 188 1.64 2.47 15.78
CA PHE A 188 1.19 1.48 14.79
C PHE A 188 2.36 0.85 14.02
N ALA A 189 3.43 0.54 14.75
CA ALA A 189 4.67 0.01 14.21
C ALA A 189 4.47 -1.40 13.62
N LEU A 190 5.01 -1.60 12.42
CA LEU A 190 4.84 -2.81 11.64
C LEU A 190 5.97 -3.81 11.93
N GLU A 191 5.62 -5.06 12.16
CA GLU A 191 6.55 -6.17 12.23
C GLU A 191 7.13 -6.46 10.84
N GLY A 192 8.41 -6.10 10.63
CA GLY A 192 9.08 -6.26 9.34
C GLY A 192 9.07 -5.02 8.43
N GLY A 193 8.58 -3.88 8.92
CA GLY A 193 8.71 -2.57 8.26
C GLY A 193 7.63 -2.24 7.21
N GLU A 194 6.97 -3.23 6.64
CA GLU A 194 5.91 -3.05 5.64
C GLU A 194 4.55 -3.58 6.13
N PRO A 195 3.43 -2.93 5.79
CA PRO A 195 2.12 -3.36 6.25
C PRO A 195 1.71 -4.66 5.56
N LYS A 196 1.06 -5.57 6.29
CA LYS A 196 0.50 -6.77 5.68
C LYS A 196 -0.62 -6.38 4.72
N VAL A 197 -0.45 -6.70 3.44
CA VAL A 197 -1.47 -6.46 2.41
C VAL A 197 -2.71 -7.28 2.74
N SER A 198 -3.83 -6.60 2.96
CA SER A 198 -5.10 -7.20 3.35
C SER A 198 -6.13 -7.01 2.24
N ARG A 199 -6.13 -7.86 1.22
CA ARG A 199 -7.17 -7.88 0.17
C ARG A 199 -8.46 -8.57 0.67
N PRO A 200 -9.67 -8.25 0.17
CA PRO A 200 -9.99 -7.20 -0.80
C PRO A 200 -9.87 -5.79 -0.18
N GLY A 201 -9.65 -4.78 -1.02
CA GLY A 201 -9.52 -3.37 -0.63
C GLY A 201 -8.10 -2.84 -0.49
N CYS A 202 -8.04 -1.54 -0.21
CA CYS A 202 -6.84 -0.72 -0.25
C CYS A 202 -6.82 0.24 0.93
N PHE A 203 -5.62 0.67 1.30
CA PHE A 203 -5.41 1.59 2.40
C PHE A 203 -4.24 2.54 2.10
N SER A 204 -4.25 3.71 2.72
CA SER A 204 -3.26 4.76 2.48
C SER A 204 -1.87 4.35 2.98
N GLY A 205 -0.82 4.72 2.24
CA GLY A 205 0.58 4.44 2.58
C GLY A 205 1.03 3.00 2.30
N ALA A 206 0.20 2.19 1.64
CA ALA A 206 0.55 0.83 1.20
C ALA A 206 1.53 0.82 0.00
N ASN A 207 1.69 1.95 -0.69
CA ASN A 207 2.45 2.07 -1.94
C ASN A 207 2.07 1.00 -2.98
N ASP A 208 0.80 0.60 -3.03
CA ASP A 208 0.27 -0.36 -3.99
C ASP A 208 -0.71 0.28 -4.96
N VAL A 209 -0.80 -0.27 -6.16
CA VAL A 209 -1.80 0.14 -7.14
C VAL A 209 -3.14 -0.47 -6.72
N CYS A 210 -4.08 0.39 -6.39
CA CYS A 210 -5.45 0.02 -6.03
C CYS A 210 -6.35 0.07 -7.28
N SER A 211 -6.01 -0.70 -8.32
CA SER A 211 -6.88 -0.80 -9.48
C SER A 211 -8.04 -1.74 -9.18
N GLY A 212 -9.24 -1.18 -9.15
CA GLY A 212 -10.50 -1.93 -9.13
C GLY A 212 -10.77 -2.77 -10.39
N ALA A 213 -9.89 -2.69 -11.39
CA ALA A 213 -9.86 -3.54 -12.56
C ALA A 213 -8.41 -3.60 -13.07
N ASN A 214 -7.90 -4.81 -13.34
CA ASN A 214 -6.67 -5.15 -14.10
C ASN A 214 -5.40 -5.47 -13.27
N SER A 215 -5.34 -6.67 -12.70
CA SER A 215 -4.34 -7.67 -13.14
C SER A 215 -4.66 -9.07 -12.60
N TRP A 216 -5.64 -9.72 -13.22
CA TRP A 216 -5.32 -11.08 -13.62
C TRP A 216 -4.12 -10.98 -14.58
N PHE A 217 -3.13 -11.85 -14.37
CA PHE A 217 -1.90 -12.05 -15.16
C PHE A 217 -0.67 -11.19 -14.77
N HIS A 218 -0.03 -11.57 -13.66
CA HIS A 218 1.43 -11.64 -13.61
C HIS A 218 1.91 -13.01 -13.11
N SER A 219 1.61 -14.03 -13.92
CA SER A 219 2.37 -15.29 -13.94
C SER A 219 1.96 -16.13 -15.15
N ILE A 220 2.42 -15.77 -16.35
CA ILE A 220 2.47 -16.69 -17.50
C ILE A 220 3.77 -16.37 -18.26
N PRO A 221 4.60 -17.33 -18.77
CA PRO A 221 4.32 -18.75 -19.06
C PRO A 221 5.40 -19.75 -18.58
N LEU A 222 5.00 -20.96 -18.18
CA LEU A 222 5.88 -22.14 -18.19
C LEU A 222 5.09 -23.39 -18.64
N TRP A 223 4.68 -23.41 -19.92
CA TRP A 223 4.85 -24.56 -20.83
C TRP A 223 4.16 -24.29 -22.18
N LEU A 224 4.93 -23.86 -23.18
CA LEU A 224 4.65 -24.16 -24.57
C LEU A 224 5.99 -24.36 -25.27
N SER A 225 6.51 -25.58 -25.22
CA SER A 225 7.65 -25.99 -26.02
C SER A 225 7.60 -27.50 -26.25
N ALA A 226 6.97 -27.90 -27.35
CA ALA A 226 7.10 -29.15 -28.12
C ALA A 226 5.84 -29.22 -29.03
N VAL A 227 5.86 -29.28 -30.36
CA VAL A 227 6.85 -29.74 -31.33
C VAL A 227 6.58 -29.01 -32.66
N ALA A 228 7.57 -28.33 -33.23
CA ALA A 228 7.58 -28.03 -34.66
C ALA A 228 8.41 -29.13 -35.35
N VAL A 229 7.76 -30.12 -35.95
CA VAL A 229 8.41 -31.01 -36.91
C VAL A 229 8.20 -30.39 -38.28
N VAL A 230 9.32 -29.93 -38.84
CA VAL A 230 9.45 -29.40 -40.18
C VAL A 230 9.15 -30.52 -41.19
N VAL A 231 8.18 -30.29 -42.07
CA VAL A 231 7.99 -31.08 -43.29
C VAL A 231 9.06 -30.64 -44.29
N THR A 232 10.14 -31.39 -44.41
CA THR A 232 11.07 -31.26 -45.54
C THR A 232 10.62 -32.16 -46.68
N PHE A 233 10.07 -31.53 -47.72
CA PHE A 233 10.02 -32.10 -49.06
C PHE A 233 11.46 -32.26 -49.57
N ALA A 234 11.93 -33.50 -49.74
CA ALA A 234 13.07 -33.80 -50.57
C ALA A 234 12.57 -34.16 -51.98
N CYS A 235 12.87 -33.31 -52.95
CA CYS A 235 12.77 -33.65 -54.37
C CYS A 235 14.07 -34.31 -54.86
N CYS A 236 13.90 -35.30 -55.74
CA CYS A 236 14.83 -35.85 -56.73
C CYS A 236 16.00 -36.75 -56.27
N PHE A 237 15.89 -38.06 -56.56
CA PHE A 237 16.60 -38.72 -57.66
C PHE A 237 15.81 -39.96 -58.13
#